data_AF-A0A521L3A1-F1
#
_entry.id   AF-A0A521L3A1-F1
#
_cell.length_a   1.000
_cell.length_b   1.000
_cell.length_c   1.000
_cell.angle_alpha   90.00
_cell.angle_beta   90.00
_cell.angle_gamma   90.00
#
_symmetry.space_group_name_H-M   'P 1'
#
loop_
_entity.id
_entity.type
_entity.pdbx_description
1 polymer ?
#
loop_
_entity_poly.entity_id
_entity_poly.type
_entity_poly.pdbx_seq_one_letter_code
_entity_poly.pdbx_strand_id
1 'polypeptide(L)'
;MSQAKKLKTATLTLVSTVIGLLLGIWIAAYLTVPGIAMSVEGDPLVLFDPEIGAIANPSSHNRRIYPAIKDRKAFAFDVYTDDRGARVDGPGQKSPAKVDIVVVGDSFTWGYALPNPETYANRV
;
A
#
# COMPACT_ATOMS: atom_id res chain seq x y z
N MET A 1 8.11 -45.84 -29.03
CA MET A 1 8.84 -44.83 -28.21
C MET A 1 8.90 -45.32 -26.76
N SER A 2 10.08 -45.42 -26.11
CA SER A 2 10.19 -46.07 -24.79
C SER A 2 9.49 -45.27 -23.67
N GLN A 3 9.05 -45.98 -22.62
CA GLN A 3 8.46 -45.42 -21.39
C GLN A 3 9.33 -44.28 -20.80
N ALA A 4 10.64 -44.48 -20.72
CA ALA A 4 11.58 -43.47 -20.24
C ALA A 4 11.58 -42.18 -21.07
N LYS A 5 11.41 -42.28 -22.40
CA LYS A 5 11.34 -41.11 -23.29
C LYS A 5 10.04 -40.33 -23.08
N LYS A 6 8.91 -41.02 -22.85
CA LYS A 6 7.61 -40.39 -22.53
C LYS A 6 7.67 -39.64 -21.19
N LEU A 7 8.25 -40.25 -20.15
CA LEU A 7 8.38 -39.64 -18.84
C LEU A 7 9.28 -38.40 -18.86
N LYS A 8 10.40 -38.46 -19.60
CA LYS A 8 11.30 -37.32 -19.78
C LYS A 8 10.59 -36.16 -20.46
N THR A 9 9.83 -36.42 -21.52
CA THR A 9 9.05 -35.38 -22.23
C THR A 9 7.99 -34.79 -21.31
N ALA A 10 7.21 -35.60 -20.60
CA ALA A 10 6.18 -35.12 -19.68
C ALA A 10 6.77 -34.25 -18.57
N THR A 11 7.91 -34.66 -18.00
CA THR A 11 8.63 -33.90 -16.97
C THR A 11 9.11 -32.56 -17.50
N LEU A 12 9.72 -32.56 -18.69
CA LEU A 12 10.23 -31.34 -19.30
C LEU A 12 9.11 -30.35 -19.60
N THR A 13 7.97 -30.84 -20.09
CA THR A 13 6.77 -30.04 -20.32
C THR A 13 6.22 -29.47 -19.02
N LEU A 14 6.08 -30.28 -17.97
CA LEU A 14 5.57 -29.80 -16.69
C LEU A 14 6.48 -28.71 -16.09
N VAL A 15 7.79 -28.95 -16.08
CA VAL A 15 8.77 -28.00 -15.55
C VAL A 15 8.76 -26.70 -16.36
N SER A 16 8.74 -26.78 -17.70
CA SER A 16 8.70 -25.57 -18.53
C SER A 16 7.39 -24.80 -18.36
N THR A 17 6.26 -25.49 -18.20
CA THR A 17 4.96 -24.84 -17.92
C THR A 17 4.98 -24.12 -16.56
N VAL A 18 5.49 -24.75 -15.50
CA VAL A 18 5.58 -24.13 -14.17
C VAL A 18 6.49 -22.91 -14.20
N ILE A 19 7.66 -23.02 -14.83
CA ILE A 19 8.59 -21.89 -14.98
C ILE A 19 7.93 -20.76 -15.78
N GLY A 20 7.24 -21.08 -16.88
CA GLY A 20 6.52 -20.09 -17.70
C GLY A 20 5.43 -19.37 -16.92
N LEU A 21 4.66 -20.10 -16.09
CA LEU A 21 3.65 -19.53 -15.21
C LEU A 21 4.25 -18.59 -14.16
N LEU A 22 5.31 -19.03 -13.47
CA LEU A 22 5.98 -18.21 -12.46
C LEU A 22 6.60 -16.94 -13.05
N LEU A 23 7.23 -17.05 -14.22
CA LEU A 23 7.76 -15.90 -14.96
C LEU A 23 6.62 -14.97 -15.40
N GLY A 24 5.51 -15.51 -15.90
CA GLY A 24 4.33 -14.74 -16.27
C GLY A 24 3.75 -13.95 -15.09
N ILE A 25 3.60 -14.60 -13.94
CA ILE A 25 3.15 -13.96 -12.68
C ILE A 25 4.14 -12.87 -12.27
N TRP A 26 5.44 -13.16 -12.29
CA TRP A 26 6.45 -12.18 -11.90
C TRP A 26 6.45 -10.95 -12.80
N ILE A 27 6.37 -11.15 -14.12
CA ILE A 27 6.28 -10.05 -15.08
C ILE A 27 5.03 -9.21 -14.81
N ALA A 28 3.86 -9.86 -14.76
CA ALA A 28 2.58 -9.18 -14.61
C ALA A 28 2.43 -8.44 -13.27
N ALA A 29 2.92 -9.04 -12.17
CA ALA A 29 2.72 -8.52 -10.82
C ALA A 29 3.85 -7.59 -10.35
N TYR A 30 5.04 -7.65 -10.93
CA TYR A 30 6.19 -6.87 -10.46
C TYR A 30 6.85 -6.03 -11.54
N LEU A 31 7.17 -6.59 -12.72
CA LEU A 31 7.90 -5.84 -13.74
C LEU A 31 7.03 -4.83 -14.49
N THR A 32 5.76 -5.16 -14.72
CA THR A 32 4.84 -4.31 -15.47
C THR A 32 4.02 -3.37 -14.60
N VAL A 33 4.06 -3.53 -13.27
CA VAL A 33 3.37 -2.64 -12.34
C VAL A 33 4.21 -1.38 -12.19
N PRO A 34 3.77 -0.23 -12.71
CA PRO A 34 4.52 1.01 -12.54
C PRO A 34 4.61 1.33 -11.06
N GLY A 35 5.81 1.61 -10.56
CA GLY A 35 5.97 2.11 -9.20
C GLY A 35 5.12 3.36 -9.00
N ILE A 36 4.52 3.49 -7.82
CA ILE A 36 3.85 4.74 -7.45
C ILE A 36 4.96 5.79 -7.33
N ALA A 37 4.99 6.73 -8.28
CA ALA A 37 5.89 7.87 -8.23
C ALA A 37 5.51 8.74 -7.02
N MET A 38 6.16 8.49 -5.89
CA MET A 38 5.97 9.19 -4.62
C MET A 38 7.24 8.99 -3.78
N SER A 39 7.66 10.05 -3.10
CA SER A 39 8.61 9.96 -1.99
C SER A 39 7.91 10.33 -0.68
N VAL A 40 8.50 9.87 0.43
CA VAL A 40 8.03 10.16 1.78
C VAL A 40 9.20 10.67 2.59
N GLU A 41 9.00 11.76 3.31
CA GLU A 41 9.95 12.31 4.29
C GLU A 41 9.35 12.20 5.69
N GLY A 42 10.20 12.07 6.71
CA GLY A 42 9.79 11.96 8.11
C GLY A 42 9.56 10.51 8.54
N ASP A 43 8.60 10.31 9.44
CA ASP A 43 8.35 9.04 10.10
C ASP A 43 7.71 8.00 9.16
N PRO A 44 7.90 6.68 9.40
CA PRO A 44 7.14 5.68 8.68
C PRO A 44 5.65 5.84 8.99
N LEU A 45 4.79 5.70 7.98
CA LEU A 45 3.35 5.79 8.20
C LEU A 45 2.80 4.56 8.93
N VAL A 46 3.36 3.40 8.62
CA VAL A 46 2.89 2.10 9.13
C VAL A 46 4.05 1.36 9.77
N LEU A 47 3.75 0.67 10.86
CA LEU A 47 4.66 -0.24 11.53
C LEU A 47 4.21 -1.67 11.29
N PHE A 48 5.16 -2.60 11.25
CA PHE A 48 4.86 -4.02 11.21
C PHE A 48 4.31 -4.47 12.57
N ASP A 49 3.23 -5.24 12.54
CA ASP A 49 2.63 -5.87 13.70
C ASP A 49 2.60 -7.40 13.47
N PRO A 50 3.13 -8.21 14.38
CA PRO A 50 3.20 -9.66 14.17
C PRO A 50 1.86 -10.39 14.26
N GLU A 51 0.82 -9.78 14.87
CA GLU A 51 -0.51 -10.36 15.02
C GLU A 51 -1.43 -9.99 13.85
N ILE A 52 -1.42 -8.73 13.44
CA ILE A 52 -2.34 -8.19 12.42
C ILE A 52 -1.65 -7.64 11.17
N GLY A 53 -0.32 -7.79 11.07
CA GLY A 53 0.48 -7.47 9.90
C GLY A 53 0.97 -6.02 9.87
N ALA A 54 0.06 -5.05 9.82
CA ALA A 54 0.44 -3.64 9.76
C ALA A 54 -0.52 -2.76 10.57
N ILE A 55 0.05 -1.83 11.33
CA ILE A 55 -0.68 -0.81 12.08
C ILE A 55 -0.21 0.58 11.67
N ALA A 56 -1.06 1.59 11.89
CA ALA A 56 -0.63 2.98 11.75
C ALA A 56 0.42 3.31 12.82
N ASN A 57 1.47 4.04 12.44
CA ASN A 57 2.50 4.50 13.36
C ASN A 57 1.92 5.58 14.29
N PRO A 58 1.89 5.38 15.62
CA PRO A 58 1.37 6.37 16.55
C PRO A 58 2.24 7.63 16.62
N SER A 59 1.61 8.79 16.80
CA SER A 59 2.27 10.10 16.96
C SER A 59 3.28 10.42 15.86
N SER A 60 2.98 9.99 14.62
CA SER A 60 3.87 10.12 13.47
C SER A 60 3.61 11.40 12.69
N HIS A 61 4.66 11.95 12.08
CA HIS A 61 4.55 12.98 11.05
C HIS A 61 5.35 12.55 9.82
N ASN A 62 4.67 12.48 8.67
CA ASN A 62 5.34 12.32 7.40
C ASN A 62 4.80 13.26 6.33
N ARG A 63 5.68 13.65 5.40
CA ARG A 63 5.36 14.44 4.22
C ARG A 63 5.32 13.53 3.00
N ARG A 64 4.17 13.47 2.33
CA ARG A 64 3.97 12.72 1.09
C ARG A 64 4.21 13.64 -0.09
N ILE A 65 5.15 13.28 -0.97
CA ILE A 65 5.55 14.09 -2.11
C ILE A 65 5.26 13.32 -3.40
N TYR A 66 4.36 13.85 -4.21
CA TYR A 66 3.99 13.29 -5.50
C TYR A 66 4.55 14.20 -6.61
N PRO A 67 5.47 13.72 -7.46
CA PRO A 67 5.99 14.48 -8.57
C PRO A 67 4.92 14.70 -9.65
N ALA A 68 5.21 15.63 -10.57
CA ALA A 68 4.38 15.83 -11.74
C ALA A 68 4.40 14.59 -12.64
N ILE A 69 3.23 14.24 -13.16
CA ILE A 69 3.04 13.23 -14.21
C ILE A 69 2.28 13.88 -15.37
N LYS A 70 2.07 13.15 -16.47
CA LYS A 70 1.50 13.68 -17.72
C LYS A 70 0.22 14.51 -17.54
N ASP A 71 -0.65 14.12 -16.61
CA ASP A 71 -2.00 14.63 -16.40
C ASP A 71 -2.21 15.27 -15.01
N ARG A 72 -1.15 15.43 -14.21
CA ARG A 72 -1.27 15.95 -12.85
C ARG A 72 -0.01 16.71 -12.44
N LYS A 73 -0.19 17.91 -11.91
CA LYS A 73 0.90 18.71 -11.32
C LYS A 73 1.53 18.00 -10.12
N ALA A 74 2.76 18.37 -9.79
CA ALA A 74 3.37 17.95 -8.53
C ALA A 74 2.58 18.52 -7.36
N PHE A 75 2.46 17.76 -6.28
CA PHE A 75 1.83 18.19 -5.04
C PHE A 75 2.43 17.45 -3.85
N ALA A 76 2.33 18.05 -2.68
CA ALA A 76 2.79 17.45 -1.44
C ALA A 76 1.85 17.84 -0.31
N PHE A 77 1.72 16.96 0.68
CA PHE A 77 0.92 17.20 1.86
C PHE A 77 1.49 16.44 3.06
N ASP A 78 1.19 16.94 4.24
CA ASP A 78 1.57 16.31 5.50
C ASP A 78 0.49 15.34 5.97
N VAL A 79 0.94 14.28 6.65
CA VAL A 79 0.11 13.31 7.35
C VAL A 79 0.56 13.26 8.79
N TYR A 80 -0.40 13.45 9.69
CA TYR A 80 -0.23 13.34 11.12
C TYR A 80 -1.08 12.20 11.66
N THR A 81 -0.56 11.48 12.64
CA THR A 81 -1.33 10.52 13.44
C THR A 81 -1.27 10.88 14.92
N ASP A 82 -2.33 10.57 15.65
CA ASP A 82 -2.36 10.70 17.10
C ASP A 82 -1.71 9.49 17.80
N ASP A 83 -1.77 9.45 19.14
CA ASP A 83 -1.23 8.36 19.96
C ASP A 83 -1.93 7.01 19.78
N ARG A 84 -3.08 6.97 19.10
CA ARG A 84 -3.77 5.75 18.71
C ARG A 84 -3.48 5.36 17.26
N GLY A 85 -2.64 6.13 16.55
CA GLY A 85 -2.38 5.95 15.13
C GLY A 85 -3.51 6.45 14.23
N ALA A 86 -4.53 7.11 14.78
CA ALA A 86 -5.62 7.66 14.00
C ALA A 86 -5.16 8.95 13.30
N ARG A 87 -5.59 9.12 12.05
CA ARG A 87 -5.17 10.26 11.23
C ARG A 87 -5.83 11.55 11.73
N VAL A 88 -5.03 12.60 11.90
CA VAL A 88 -5.48 13.92 12.40
C VAL A 88 -5.02 15.05 11.48
N ASP A 89 -5.54 16.26 11.69
CA ASP A 89 -5.30 17.41 10.81
C ASP A 89 -3.94 18.09 11.10
N GLY A 90 -3.40 17.91 12.31
CA GLY A 90 -2.14 18.52 12.68
C GLY A 90 -1.49 17.98 13.95
N PRO A 91 -0.29 18.49 14.29
CA PRO A 91 0.45 18.10 15.48
C PRO A 91 -0.34 18.31 16.77
N GLY A 92 -0.30 17.33 17.67
CA GLY A 92 -0.92 17.42 18.99
C GLY A 92 -2.44 17.24 19.02
N GLN A 93 -3.11 17.14 17.87
CA GLN A 93 -4.52 16.80 17.80
C GLN A 93 -4.73 15.35 18.23
N LYS A 94 -5.87 15.10 18.88
CA LYS A 94 -6.27 13.79 19.37
C LYS A 94 -7.61 13.42 18.78
N SER A 95 -7.78 12.16 18.45
CA SER A 95 -9.08 11.63 18.04
C SER A 95 -10.03 11.62 19.25
N PRO A 96 -11.36 11.78 19.03
CA PRO A 96 -12.34 11.82 20.11
C PRO A 96 -12.29 10.61 21.05
N ALA A 97 -12.57 10.82 22.34
CA ALA A 97 -12.58 9.74 23.34
C ALA A 97 -13.63 8.65 23.06
N LYS A 98 -14.70 9.00 22.33
CA LYS A 98 -15.73 8.09 21.85
C LYS A 98 -15.95 8.32 20.37
N VAL A 99 -16.16 7.24 19.63
CA VAL A 99 -16.40 7.25 18.19
C VAL A 99 -17.78 6.63 17.95
N ASP A 100 -18.69 7.39 17.36
CA ASP A 100 -20.06 6.95 17.09
C ASP A 100 -20.17 6.24 15.73
N ILE A 101 -19.26 6.54 14.80
CA ILE A 101 -19.24 6.02 13.42
C ILE A 101 -17.83 5.56 13.06
N VAL A 102 -17.70 4.35 12.53
CA VAL A 102 -16.44 3.80 12.00
C VAL A 102 -16.57 3.57 10.51
N VAL A 103 -15.62 4.09 9.74
CA VAL A 103 -15.50 3.82 8.30
C VAL A 103 -14.42 2.76 8.08
N VAL A 104 -14.79 1.66 7.43
CA VAL A 104 -13.88 0.54 7.14
C VAL A 104 -13.72 0.42 5.63
N GLY A 105 -12.46 0.34 5.18
CA GLY A 105 -12.12 0.14 3.78
C GLY A 105 -10.62 0.09 3.58
N ASP A 106 -10.17 0.48 2.40
CA ASP A 106 -8.77 0.39 1.98
C ASP A 106 -8.02 1.75 2.09
N SER A 107 -6.96 1.90 1.30
CA SER A 107 -6.15 3.12 1.24
C SER A 107 -6.94 4.37 0.82
N PHE A 108 -8.04 4.23 0.07
CA PHE A 108 -8.90 5.37 -0.27
C PHE A 108 -9.70 5.84 0.93
N THR A 109 -10.16 4.90 1.76
CA THR A 109 -10.83 5.19 3.03
C THR A 109 -9.90 5.90 4.00
N TRP A 110 -8.64 5.48 4.03
CA TRP A 110 -7.61 6.10 4.85
C TRP A 110 -7.12 7.48 4.31
N GLY A 111 -7.47 7.82 3.07
CA GLY A 111 -7.17 9.13 2.46
C GLY A 111 -5.91 9.16 1.60
N TYR A 112 -5.71 8.16 0.73
CA TYR A 112 -4.64 8.15 -0.26
C TYR A 112 -4.62 9.46 -1.08
N ALA A 113 -3.43 10.03 -1.26
CA ALA A 113 -3.18 11.24 -2.06
C ALA A 113 -3.96 12.51 -1.62
N LEU A 114 -4.48 12.56 -0.39
CA LEU A 114 -5.20 13.71 0.16
C LEU A 114 -4.71 14.05 1.57
N PRO A 115 -4.70 15.31 2.01
CA PRO A 115 -4.56 15.66 3.43
C PRO A 115 -5.81 15.25 4.23
N ASN A 116 -5.69 15.11 5.56
CA ASN A 116 -6.79 14.59 6.41
C ASN A 116 -8.13 15.34 6.27
N PRO A 117 -8.17 16.70 6.24
CA PRO A 117 -9.43 17.45 6.12
C PRO A 117 -10.17 17.23 4.80
N GLU A 118 -9.48 16.72 3.77
CA GLU A 118 -10.05 16.47 2.45
C GLU A 118 -10.58 15.03 2.29
N THR A 119 -10.34 14.18 3.28
CA THR A 119 -10.84 12.80 3.24
C THR A 119 -12.34 12.75 3.51
N TYR A 120 -13.04 11.84 2.84
CA TYR A 120 -14.48 11.68 3.09
C TYR A 120 -14.75 11.10 4.49
N ALA A 121 -13.82 10.29 5.01
CA ALA A 121 -13.93 9.68 6.34
C ALA A 121 -13.82 10.71 7.48
N ASN A 122 -13.19 11.87 7.24
CA ASN A 122 -13.17 12.98 8.19
C ASN A 122 -14.55 13.70 8.29
N ARG A 123 -15.42 13.53 7.29
CA ARG A 123 -16.70 14.27 7.18
C ARG A 123 -17.91 13.52 7.75
N VAL A 124 -17.71 12.33 8.30
CA VAL A 124 -18.79 11.48 8.84
C VAL A 124 -18.81 11.49 10.35
#